data_AF-A0A2H6IF24-F1
#
_entry.id   AF-A0A2H6IF24-F1
#
_cell.length_a   1.000
_cell.length_b   1.000
_cell.length_c   1.000
_cell.angle_alpha   90.00
_cell.angle_beta   90.00
_cell.angle_gamma   90.00
#
_symmetry.space_group_name_H-M   'P 1'
#
loop_
_entity.id
_entity.type
_entity.pdbx_description
1 polymer ?
#
loop_
_entity_poly.entity_id
_entity_poly.type
_entity_poly.pdbx_seq_one_letter_code
_entity_poly.pdbx_strand_id
1 'polypeptide(L)'
;MVIADSQERGRGRHGRAWYSPPGVNIYMSIILNPGTITFHPALVTLSASLAAVNAVNSCLLSQSGAGGIAGVPSVEVWPKWPNDIYCNHRKLGGILTEASTARETIRFMVAGMGINVNMRADRIPPDFRVNTTSLYSETGEPFDRGRVIVKILESFSRYYTLLFNDPASVIALWCKISHTINSYVKAITPEGEMYGTALGLDNRGFLRFRKESGEEICLSTAEIVHLRDHDR
;
A
#
# COMPACT_ATOMS: atom_id res chain seq x y z
N MET A 1 -1.06 -1.90 -19.10
CA MET A 1 -1.32 -2.62 -17.83
C MET A 1 -1.46 -4.10 -18.15
N VAL A 2 -1.03 -4.97 -17.24
CA VAL A 2 -1.27 -6.42 -17.28
C VAL A 2 -2.08 -6.80 -16.04
N ILE A 3 -3.07 -7.69 -16.19
CA ILE A 3 -3.84 -8.28 -15.08
C ILE A 3 -3.72 -9.79 -15.21
N ALA A 4 -3.62 -10.49 -14.09
CA ALA A 4 -3.66 -11.94 -14.03
C ALA A 4 -4.74 -12.39 -13.05
N ASP A 5 -5.38 -13.53 -13.34
CA ASP A 5 -6.35 -14.12 -12.41
C ASP A 5 -5.67 -14.84 -11.24
N SER A 6 -4.45 -15.36 -11.44
CA SER A 6 -3.56 -15.92 -10.42
C SER A 6 -2.09 -15.71 -10.78
N GLN A 7 -1.17 -15.97 -9.84
CA GLN A 7 0.27 -15.96 -10.10
C GLN A 7 0.94 -17.16 -9.43
N GLU A 8 1.64 -17.99 -10.19
CA GLU A 8 2.36 -19.15 -9.66
C GLU A 8 3.57 -18.77 -8.81
N ARG A 9 4.20 -17.64 -9.15
CA ARG A 9 5.42 -17.13 -8.49
C ARG A 9 5.27 -15.66 -8.13
N GLY A 10 4.14 -15.30 -7.51
CA GLY A 10 3.90 -13.97 -6.98
C GLY A 10 5.03 -13.54 -6.02
N ARG A 11 5.48 -12.29 -6.13
CA ARG A 11 6.59 -11.74 -5.34
C ARG A 11 6.18 -10.45 -4.64
N GLY A 12 6.60 -10.32 -3.39
CA GLY A 12 6.67 -9.07 -2.65
C GLY A 12 8.11 -8.57 -2.53
N ARG A 13 8.31 -7.57 -1.67
CA ARG A 13 9.65 -7.02 -1.38
C ARG A 13 10.58 -8.06 -0.77
N HIS A 14 11.88 -7.87 -1.00
CA HIS A 14 12.95 -8.75 -0.50
C HIS A 14 12.76 -10.23 -0.86
N GLY A 15 12.11 -10.52 -1.99
CA GLY A 15 11.89 -11.89 -2.48
C GLY A 15 10.84 -12.69 -1.72
N ARG A 16 10.10 -12.09 -0.78
CA ARG A 16 8.99 -12.76 -0.08
C ARG A 16 7.95 -13.23 -1.09
N ALA A 17 7.40 -14.42 -0.89
CA ALA A 17 6.31 -14.92 -1.74
C ALA A 17 5.04 -14.10 -1.53
N TRP A 18 4.27 -13.90 -2.61
CA TRP A 18 2.93 -13.33 -2.56
C TRP A 18 1.93 -14.41 -2.99
N TYR A 19 1.02 -14.78 -2.08
CA TYR A 19 0.03 -15.81 -2.34
C TYR A 19 -1.07 -15.27 -3.26
N SER A 20 -1.20 -15.86 -4.45
CA SER A 20 -2.07 -15.36 -5.51
C SER A 20 -3.08 -16.41 -6.02
N PRO A 21 -4.09 -16.82 -5.21
CA PRO A 21 -5.12 -17.76 -5.65
C PRO A 21 -5.98 -17.20 -6.81
N PRO A 22 -6.47 -18.07 -7.72
CA PRO A 22 -7.31 -17.69 -8.84
C PRO A 22 -8.68 -17.15 -8.41
N GLY A 23 -9.27 -16.28 -9.23
CA GLY A 23 -10.67 -15.84 -9.16
C GLY A 23 -11.05 -14.86 -8.04
N VAL A 24 -10.21 -14.69 -7.01
CA VAL A 24 -10.65 -14.04 -5.75
C VAL A 24 -10.04 -12.67 -5.47
N ASN A 25 -8.86 -12.37 -5.99
CA ASN A 25 -8.15 -11.12 -5.68
C ASN A 25 -7.76 -10.38 -6.96
N ILE A 26 -7.12 -9.22 -6.81
CA ILE A 26 -6.58 -8.42 -7.90
C ILE A 26 -5.07 -8.57 -7.91
N TYR A 27 -4.52 -9.00 -9.03
CA TYR A 27 -3.10 -8.99 -9.32
C TYR A 27 -2.89 -8.24 -10.62
N MET A 28 -2.30 -7.04 -10.54
CA MET A 28 -2.12 -6.20 -11.71
C MET A 28 -0.76 -5.50 -11.71
N SER A 29 -0.32 -5.08 -12.89
CA SER A 29 0.91 -4.33 -13.08
C SER A 29 0.68 -3.19 -14.07
N ILE A 30 0.99 -1.97 -13.65
CA ILE A 30 0.94 -0.78 -14.49
C ILE A 30 2.36 -0.46 -14.94
N ILE A 31 2.58 -0.46 -16.26
CA ILE A 31 3.87 -0.11 -16.87
C ILE A 31 3.84 1.39 -17.17
N LEU A 32 4.85 2.10 -16.69
CA LEU A 32 4.96 3.55 -16.73
C LEU A 32 6.21 3.93 -17.50
N ASN A 33 6.05 4.88 -18.41
CA ASN A 33 7.17 5.56 -19.04
C ASN A 33 7.36 6.92 -18.35
N PRO A 34 8.40 7.10 -17.53
CA PRO A 34 8.62 8.37 -16.84
C PRO A 34 9.19 9.47 -17.73
N GLY A 35 9.58 9.20 -18.98
CA GLY A 35 10.17 10.22 -19.84
C GLY A 35 11.47 10.80 -19.25
N THR A 36 11.54 12.12 -19.08
CA THR A 36 12.74 12.86 -18.65
C THR A 36 12.82 13.11 -17.13
N ILE A 37 12.08 12.33 -16.33
CA ILE A 37 11.72 12.73 -14.96
C ILE A 37 12.70 12.23 -13.90
N THR A 38 12.81 13.02 -12.83
CA THR A 38 13.81 12.92 -11.76
C THR A 38 13.25 12.51 -10.40
N PHE A 39 11.94 12.25 -10.24
CA PHE A 39 11.42 11.82 -8.94
C PHE A 39 11.79 10.37 -8.62
N HIS A 40 11.92 10.07 -7.33
CA HIS A 40 12.30 8.74 -6.87
C HIS A 40 11.14 7.73 -7.07
N PRO A 41 11.40 6.47 -7.49
CA PRO A 41 10.35 5.45 -7.71
C PRO A 41 9.43 5.20 -6.52
N ALA A 42 9.90 5.45 -5.29
CA ALA A 42 9.09 5.33 -4.09
C ALA A 42 7.84 6.23 -4.14
N LEU A 43 7.90 7.39 -4.80
CA LEU A 43 6.73 8.26 -4.95
C LEU A 43 5.64 7.65 -5.84
N VAL A 44 6.01 6.80 -6.80
CA VAL A 44 5.04 6.01 -7.58
C VAL A 44 4.34 4.98 -6.68
N THR A 45 5.07 4.36 -5.75
CA THR A 45 4.49 3.47 -4.74
C THR A 45 3.49 4.23 -3.86
N LEU A 46 3.81 5.46 -3.44
CA LEU A 46 2.88 6.30 -2.67
C LEU A 46 1.61 6.61 -3.48
N SER A 47 1.74 7.09 -4.73
CA SER A 47 0.60 7.37 -5.61
C SER A 47 -0.27 6.12 -5.88
N ALA A 48 0.35 4.96 -6.06
CA ALA A 48 -0.34 3.69 -6.20
C ALA A 48 -1.14 3.33 -4.94
N SER A 49 -0.57 3.54 -3.76
CA SER A 49 -1.25 3.23 -2.50
C SER A 49 -2.42 4.18 -2.22
N LEU A 50 -2.27 5.47 -2.51
CA LEU A 50 -3.36 6.44 -2.48
C LEU A 50 -4.49 6.04 -3.42
N ALA A 51 -4.14 5.63 -4.65
CA ALA A 51 -5.12 5.18 -5.64
C ALA A 51 -5.90 3.97 -5.17
N ALA A 52 -5.21 2.97 -4.61
CA ALA A 52 -5.84 1.77 -4.10
C ALA A 52 -6.76 2.05 -2.90
N VAL A 53 -6.31 2.85 -1.93
CA VAL A 53 -7.12 3.26 -0.78
C VAL A 53 -8.36 4.03 -1.24
N ASN A 54 -8.20 5.01 -2.13
CA ASN A 54 -9.33 5.79 -2.66
C ASN A 54 -10.34 4.92 -3.41
N ALA A 55 -9.85 3.97 -4.22
CA ALA A 55 -10.70 3.07 -4.98
C ALA A 55 -11.51 2.13 -4.08
N VAL A 56 -10.86 1.55 -3.06
CA VAL A 56 -11.52 0.68 -2.10
C VAL A 56 -12.57 1.45 -1.31
N ASN A 57 -12.23 2.64 -0.78
CA ASN A 57 -13.19 3.49 -0.07
C ASN A 57 -14.37 3.87 -0.96
N SER A 58 -14.14 4.19 -2.24
CA SER A 58 -15.22 4.49 -3.19
C SER A 58 -16.14 3.28 -3.41
N CYS A 59 -15.59 2.07 -3.44
CA CYS A 59 -16.39 0.84 -3.60
C CYS A 59 -17.17 0.51 -2.32
N LEU A 60 -16.55 0.67 -1.14
CA LEU A 60 -17.21 0.51 0.16
C LEU A 60 -18.43 1.44 0.27
N LEU A 61 -18.26 2.73 -0.04
CA LEU A 61 -19.36 3.70 -0.04
C LEU A 61 -20.50 3.31 -0.99
N SER A 62 -20.17 2.71 -2.15
CA SER A 62 -21.20 2.29 -3.11
C SER A 62 -21.98 1.05 -2.69
N GLN A 63 -21.43 0.21 -1.81
CA GLN A 63 -22.11 -0.97 -1.27
C GLN A 63 -22.97 -0.64 -0.06
N SER A 64 -22.53 0.30 0.77
CA SER A 64 -23.23 0.69 1.99
C SER A 64 -24.56 1.43 1.77
N GLY A 65 -24.90 1.78 0.52
CA GLY A 65 -26.04 2.65 0.22
C GLY A 65 -25.87 4.07 0.78
N ALA A 66 -26.68 5.03 0.33
CA ALA A 66 -26.63 6.42 0.80
C ALA A 66 -27.09 6.62 2.27
N GLY A 67 -27.32 5.54 3.01
CA GLY A 67 -27.54 5.52 4.45
C GLY A 67 -26.83 4.29 4.99
N GLY A 68 -25.74 4.50 5.73
CA GLY A 68 -24.86 3.43 6.18
C GLY A 68 -25.64 2.23 6.74
N ILE A 69 -25.22 1.03 6.35
CA ILE A 69 -25.81 -0.20 6.87
C ILE A 69 -25.54 -0.24 8.38
N ALA A 70 -26.58 0.00 9.17
CA ALA A 70 -26.51 -0.16 10.61
C ALA A 70 -26.04 -1.59 10.94
N GLY A 71 -24.88 -1.72 11.57
CA GLY A 71 -24.31 -3.01 11.99
C GLY A 71 -23.09 -3.50 11.19
N VAL A 72 -22.66 -2.83 10.12
CA VAL A 72 -21.36 -3.14 9.50
C VAL A 72 -20.25 -2.45 10.29
N PRO A 73 -19.19 -3.18 10.72
CA PRO A 73 -18.04 -2.56 11.39
C PRO A 73 -17.47 -1.41 10.55
N SER A 74 -16.99 -0.35 11.20
CA SER A 74 -16.28 0.72 10.49
C SER A 74 -15.06 0.11 9.80
N VAL A 75 -15.10 0.03 8.46
CA VAL A 75 -13.98 -0.44 7.65
C VAL A 75 -13.10 0.74 7.30
N GLU A 76 -11.90 0.75 7.87
CA GLU A 76 -10.94 1.81 7.61
C GLU A 76 -9.77 1.30 6.77
N VAL A 77 -9.55 1.91 5.60
CA VAL A 77 -8.50 1.51 4.66
C VAL A 77 -7.47 2.62 4.56
N TRP A 78 -6.20 2.28 4.77
CA TRP A 78 -5.12 3.25 4.86
C TRP A 78 -3.79 2.67 4.35
N PRO A 79 -2.85 3.51 3.88
CA PRO A 79 -1.56 3.05 3.42
C PRO A 79 -0.55 2.97 4.57
N LYS A 80 0.21 1.88 4.61
CA LYS A 80 1.31 1.66 5.55
C LYS A 80 2.63 1.75 4.82
N TRP A 81 3.52 2.62 5.31
CA TRP A 81 4.84 2.80 4.72
C TRP A 81 5.64 1.49 4.84
N PRO A 82 6.41 1.12 3.81
CA PRO A 82 6.60 1.86 2.56
C PRO A 82 5.63 1.50 1.43
N ASN A 83 4.91 0.39 1.51
CA ASN A 83 4.29 -0.18 0.32
C ASN A 83 3.05 -1.04 0.54
N ASP A 84 2.52 -1.08 1.76
CA ASP A 84 1.39 -1.94 2.09
C ASP A 84 0.08 -1.14 2.17
N ILE A 85 -1.03 -1.82 1.92
CA ILE A 85 -2.37 -1.29 2.15
C ILE A 85 -2.97 -2.10 3.29
N TYR A 86 -3.49 -1.40 4.29
CA TYR A 86 -4.11 -1.99 5.47
C TYR A 86 -5.61 -1.72 5.46
N CYS A 87 -6.35 -2.69 5.97
CA CYS A 87 -7.74 -2.54 6.34
C CYS A 87 -7.83 -2.84 7.84
N ASN A 88 -8.29 -1.86 8.61
CA ASN A 88 -8.21 -1.86 10.07
C ASN A 88 -6.75 -2.11 10.52
N HIS A 89 -6.46 -3.27 11.12
CA HIS A 89 -5.13 -3.63 11.62
C HIS A 89 -4.45 -4.74 10.80
N ARG A 90 -5.05 -5.16 9.68
CA ARG A 90 -4.55 -6.28 8.87
C ARG A 90 -4.21 -5.82 7.46
N LYS A 91 -3.21 -6.47 6.87
CA LYS A 91 -2.75 -6.25 5.51
C LYS A 91 -3.81 -6.69 4.51
N LEU A 92 -4.30 -5.72 3.75
CA LEU A 92 -5.24 -5.91 2.64
C LEU A 92 -4.52 -6.15 1.32
N GLY A 93 -3.35 -5.54 1.14
CA GLY A 93 -2.62 -5.61 -0.11
C GLY A 93 -1.19 -5.10 -0.01
N GLY A 94 -0.46 -5.24 -1.10
CA GLY A 94 0.90 -4.75 -1.24
C GLY A 94 1.13 -4.19 -2.64
N ILE A 95 1.97 -3.17 -2.69
CA ILE A 95 2.43 -2.55 -3.93
C ILE A 95 3.94 -2.80 -4.05
N LEU A 96 4.39 -3.07 -5.26
CA LEU A 96 5.79 -3.21 -5.57
C LEU A 96 6.09 -2.36 -6.80
N THR A 97 6.89 -1.31 -6.63
CA THR A 97 7.39 -0.52 -7.76
C THR A 97 8.81 -0.93 -8.08
N GLU A 98 9.03 -1.40 -9.31
CA GLU A 98 10.34 -1.75 -9.84
C GLU A 98 10.70 -0.78 -10.97
N ALA A 99 11.96 -0.37 -11.06
CA ALA A 99 12.44 0.53 -12.10
C ALA A 99 13.52 -0.15 -12.93
N SER A 100 13.41 -0.09 -14.25
CA SER A 100 14.52 -0.43 -15.15
C SER A 100 15.31 0.83 -15.45
N THR A 101 16.61 0.78 -15.17
CA THR A 101 17.54 1.88 -15.44
C THR A 101 18.51 1.53 -16.56
N ALA A 102 18.96 2.54 -17.29
CA ALA A 102 20.08 2.44 -18.21
C ALA A 102 20.84 3.75 -18.28
N ARG A 103 22.17 3.70 -18.14
CA ARG A 103 23.03 4.89 -18.14
C ARG A 103 22.47 5.98 -17.21
N GLU A 104 22.12 5.59 -15.99
CA GLU A 104 21.57 6.45 -14.93
C GLU A 104 20.18 7.06 -15.20
N THR A 105 19.54 6.73 -16.32
CA THR A 105 18.16 7.15 -16.64
C THR A 105 17.18 6.02 -16.41
N ILE A 106 15.98 6.32 -15.89
CA ILE A 106 14.90 5.34 -15.75
C ILE A 106 14.24 5.15 -17.12
N ARG A 107 14.30 3.93 -17.69
CA ARG A 107 13.64 3.59 -18.96
C ARG A 107 12.14 3.40 -18.78
N PHE A 108 11.77 2.64 -17.75
CA PHE A 108 10.38 2.40 -17.38
C PHE A 108 10.29 2.01 -15.91
N MET A 109 9.11 2.18 -15.33
CA MET A 109 8.76 1.63 -14.03
C MET A 109 7.57 0.68 -14.17
N VAL A 110 7.50 -0.31 -13.29
CA VAL A 110 6.36 -1.22 -13.17
C VAL A 110 5.83 -1.10 -11.75
N ALA A 111 4.59 -0.64 -11.60
CA ALA A 111 3.87 -0.66 -10.35
C ALA A 111 2.97 -1.89 -10.30
N GLY A 112 3.46 -2.95 -9.65
CA GLY A 112 2.70 -4.15 -9.31
C GLY A 112 1.81 -3.91 -8.10
N MET A 113 0.56 -4.38 -8.14
CA MET A 113 -0.39 -4.31 -7.04
C MET A 113 -1.04 -5.68 -6.84
N GLY A 114 -0.94 -6.19 -5.61
CA GLY A 114 -1.71 -7.33 -5.13
C GLY A 114 -2.68 -6.85 -4.07
N ILE A 115 -3.99 -6.99 -4.31
CA ILE A 115 -5.03 -6.54 -3.38
C ILE A 115 -5.97 -7.71 -3.11
N ASN A 116 -6.15 -8.06 -1.84
CA ASN A 116 -7.04 -9.11 -1.41
C ASN A 116 -8.49 -8.60 -1.41
N VAL A 117 -9.34 -9.20 -2.24
CA VAL A 117 -10.71 -8.72 -2.46
C VAL A 117 -11.71 -9.70 -1.86
N ASN A 118 -11.86 -10.87 -2.46
CA ASN A 118 -12.87 -11.87 -2.11
C ASN A 118 -12.28 -13.14 -1.48
N MET A 119 -10.97 -13.16 -1.18
CA MET A 119 -10.32 -14.30 -0.54
C MET A 119 -10.86 -14.50 0.88
N ARG A 120 -11.25 -15.73 1.23
CA ARG A 120 -11.77 -16.04 2.56
C ARG A 120 -10.63 -16.42 3.52
N ALA A 121 -10.70 -15.96 4.77
CA ALA A 121 -9.65 -16.20 5.77
C ALA A 121 -9.35 -17.69 6.03
N ASP A 122 -10.36 -18.55 5.96
CA ASP A 122 -10.26 -20.01 6.11
C ASP A 122 -9.54 -20.69 4.94
N ARG A 123 -9.41 -20.01 3.79
CA ARG A 123 -8.73 -20.50 2.59
C ARG A 123 -7.29 -19.99 2.44
N ILE A 124 -6.84 -19.07 3.30
CA ILE A 124 -5.46 -18.58 3.29
C ILE A 124 -4.57 -19.65 3.96
N PRO A 125 -3.48 -20.11 3.32
CA PRO A 125 -2.56 -21.06 3.95
C PRO A 125 -1.95 -20.45 5.23
N PRO A 126 -1.64 -21.25 6.26
CA PRO A 126 -1.15 -20.75 7.55
C PRO A 126 0.01 -19.75 7.44
N ASP A 127 0.99 -20.04 6.57
CA ASP A 127 2.19 -19.21 6.35
C ASP A 127 1.89 -17.80 5.83
N PHE A 128 0.73 -17.61 5.19
CA PHE A 128 0.28 -16.32 4.63
C PHE A 128 -0.84 -15.67 5.46
N ARG A 129 -1.38 -16.38 6.45
CA ARG A 129 -2.57 -15.96 7.18
C ARG A 129 -2.29 -14.85 8.20
N VAL A 130 -1.09 -14.84 8.78
CA VAL A 130 -0.72 -13.89 9.83
C VAL A 130 -0.84 -12.46 9.31
N ASN A 131 -1.59 -11.64 10.05
CA ASN A 131 -1.86 -10.23 9.74
C ASN A 131 -2.42 -9.96 8.34
N THR A 132 -3.07 -10.93 7.69
CA THR A 132 -3.64 -10.77 6.35
C THR A 132 -5.17 -10.74 6.40
N THR A 133 -5.78 -9.90 5.56
CA THR A 133 -7.23 -9.81 5.39
C THR A 133 -7.63 -9.60 3.93
N SER A 134 -8.93 -9.53 3.67
CA SER A 134 -9.56 -9.22 2.39
C SER A 134 -10.79 -8.34 2.63
N LEU A 135 -11.27 -7.65 1.59
CA LEU A 135 -12.51 -6.88 1.71
C LEU A 135 -13.68 -7.75 2.16
N TYR A 136 -13.85 -8.93 1.57
CA TYR A 136 -14.87 -9.89 1.97
C TYR A 136 -14.76 -10.31 3.44
N SER A 137 -13.54 -10.49 3.97
CA SER A 137 -13.35 -10.89 5.37
C SER A 137 -13.67 -9.76 6.35
N GLU A 138 -13.63 -8.50 5.90
CA GLU A 138 -13.91 -7.32 6.72
C GLU A 138 -15.38 -6.87 6.60
N THR A 139 -16.03 -7.10 5.46
CA THR A 139 -17.41 -6.64 5.19
C THR A 139 -18.45 -7.75 5.22
N GLY A 140 -18.06 -9.02 5.00
CA GLY A 140 -18.96 -10.15 4.79
C GLY A 140 -19.52 -10.26 3.37
N GLU A 141 -19.28 -9.28 2.51
CA GLU A 141 -19.89 -9.16 1.17
C GLU A 141 -18.84 -9.15 0.06
N PRO A 142 -19.12 -9.77 -1.11
CA PRO A 142 -18.18 -9.80 -2.22
C PRO A 142 -18.12 -8.45 -2.95
N PHE A 143 -16.98 -8.16 -3.54
CA PHE A 143 -16.75 -7.00 -4.39
C PHE A 143 -16.52 -7.41 -5.84
N ASP A 144 -17.04 -6.60 -6.77
CA ASP A 144 -16.68 -6.69 -8.18
C ASP A 144 -15.23 -6.25 -8.39
N ARG A 145 -14.35 -7.21 -8.71
CA ARG A 145 -12.92 -6.96 -8.95
C ARG A 145 -12.69 -5.98 -10.10
N GLY A 146 -13.48 -6.06 -11.17
CA GLY A 146 -13.39 -5.16 -12.32
C GLY A 146 -13.71 -3.73 -11.93
N ARG A 147 -14.77 -3.52 -11.14
CA ARG A 147 -15.13 -2.19 -10.62
C ARG A 147 -14.03 -1.60 -9.74
N VAL A 148 -13.44 -2.41 -8.86
CA VAL A 148 -12.30 -1.98 -8.03
C VAL A 148 -11.11 -1.59 -8.91
N ILE A 149 -10.75 -2.42 -9.90
CA ILE A 149 -9.65 -2.12 -10.85
C ILE A 149 -9.89 -0.80 -11.59
N VAL A 150 -11.09 -0.58 -12.12
CA VAL A 150 -11.45 0.68 -12.81
C VAL A 150 -11.24 1.87 -11.88
N LYS A 151 -11.72 1.79 -10.63
CA LYS A 151 -11.55 2.87 -9.64
C LYS A 151 -10.09 3.09 -9.25
N ILE A 152 -9.27 2.03 -9.21
CA ILE A 152 -7.82 2.15 -9.02
C ILE A 152 -7.20 2.90 -10.18
N LEU A 153 -7.51 2.55 -11.43
CA LEU A 153 -6.93 3.19 -12.60
C LEU A 153 -7.32 4.67 -12.72
N GLU A 154 -8.59 5.00 -12.50
CA GLU A 154 -9.07 6.39 -12.45
C GLU A 154 -8.30 7.20 -11.39
N SER A 155 -8.18 6.65 -10.18
CA SER A 155 -7.49 7.31 -9.07
C SER A 155 -5.98 7.39 -9.30
N PHE A 156 -5.38 6.35 -9.85
CA PHE A 156 -3.96 6.30 -10.15
C PHE A 156 -3.58 7.32 -11.21
N SER A 157 -4.38 7.45 -12.27
CA SER A 157 -4.19 8.50 -13.28
C SER A 157 -4.15 9.91 -12.66
N ARG A 158 -5.06 10.20 -11.72
CA ARG A 158 -5.09 11.47 -10.98
C ARG A 158 -3.86 11.68 -10.10
N TYR A 159 -3.50 10.70 -9.27
CA TYR A 159 -2.35 10.83 -8.36
C TYR A 159 -1.01 10.78 -9.11
N TYR A 160 -0.92 10.09 -10.23
CA TYR A 160 0.26 10.09 -11.09
C TYR A 160 0.40 11.44 -11.79
N THR A 161 -0.68 12.02 -12.30
CA THR A 161 -0.66 13.38 -12.85
C THR A 161 -0.29 14.41 -11.78
N LEU A 162 -0.83 14.28 -10.56
CA LEU A 162 -0.44 15.14 -9.43
C LEU A 162 1.03 14.98 -9.09
N LEU A 163 1.57 13.75 -9.06
CA LEU A 163 2.98 13.49 -8.81
C LEU A 163 3.90 14.22 -9.81
N PHE A 164 3.49 14.36 -11.07
CA PHE A 164 4.28 15.06 -12.08
C PHE A 164 4.34 16.57 -11.85
N ASN A 165 3.23 17.15 -11.36
CA ASN A 165 3.10 18.59 -11.22
C ASN A 165 3.50 19.08 -9.82
N ASP A 166 3.20 18.29 -8.79
CA ASP A 166 3.43 18.61 -7.38
C ASP A 166 3.63 17.33 -6.54
N PRO A 167 4.87 16.78 -6.52
CA PRO A 167 5.22 15.64 -5.67
C PRO A 167 4.96 15.88 -4.18
N ALA A 168 5.09 17.12 -3.70
CA ALA A 168 4.92 17.45 -2.29
C ALA A 168 3.47 17.24 -1.85
N SER A 169 2.50 17.58 -2.71
CA SER A 169 1.08 17.30 -2.45
C SER A 169 0.78 15.80 -2.35
N VAL A 170 1.41 14.95 -3.16
CA VAL A 170 1.25 13.48 -3.04
C VAL A 170 1.74 12.99 -1.69
N ILE A 171 2.91 13.46 -1.25
CA ILE A 171 3.47 13.12 0.07
C ILE A 171 2.54 13.61 1.19
N ALA A 172 2.05 14.84 1.12
CA ALA A 172 1.16 15.41 2.13
C ALA A 172 -0.15 14.63 2.24
N LEU A 173 -0.78 14.28 1.10
CA LEU A 173 -1.99 13.47 1.06
C LEU A 173 -1.75 12.07 1.63
N TRP A 174 -0.61 11.46 1.31
CA TRP A 174 -0.23 10.15 1.85
C TRP A 174 -0.05 10.19 3.37
N CYS A 175 0.71 11.15 3.88
CA CYS A 175 0.94 11.33 5.31
C CYS A 175 -0.38 11.59 6.07
N LYS A 176 -1.30 12.35 5.47
CA LYS A 176 -2.59 12.69 6.08
C LYS A 176 -3.46 11.47 6.40
N ILE A 177 -3.40 10.43 5.56
CA ILE A 177 -4.28 9.25 5.70
C ILE A 177 -3.55 8.02 6.26
N SER A 178 -2.25 8.12 6.55
CA SER A 178 -1.49 6.99 7.10
C SER A 178 -1.53 7.02 8.62
N HIS A 179 -1.91 5.91 9.24
CA HIS A 179 -1.85 5.77 10.71
C HIS A 179 -0.43 5.58 11.23
N THR A 180 0.55 5.41 10.34
CA THR A 180 1.95 5.29 10.74
C THR A 180 2.52 6.64 11.14
N ILE A 181 2.10 7.72 10.48
CA ILE A 181 2.67 9.04 10.71
C ILE A 181 2.19 9.58 12.06
N ASN A 182 3.11 10.20 12.80
CA ASN A 182 3.01 10.65 14.18
C ASN A 182 2.83 9.53 15.23
N SER A 183 2.94 8.26 14.83
CA SER A 183 2.87 7.12 15.75
C SER A 183 4.25 6.71 16.23
N TYR A 184 4.32 6.25 17.49
CA TYR A 184 5.48 5.56 18.03
C TYR A 184 5.46 4.09 17.57
N VAL A 185 6.52 3.66 16.88
CA VAL A 185 6.59 2.39 16.17
C VAL A 185 7.96 1.76 16.33
N LYS A 186 8.02 0.44 16.10
CA LYS A 186 9.28 -0.28 15.90
C LYS A 186 9.60 -0.36 14.41
N ALA A 187 10.78 0.06 14.01
CA ALA A 187 11.30 -0.12 12.66
C ALA A 187 12.35 -1.24 12.67
N ILE A 188 12.19 -2.22 11.77
CA ILE A 188 13.11 -3.33 11.58
C ILE A 188 13.83 -3.10 10.24
N THR A 189 15.14 -2.88 10.27
CA THR A 189 16.00 -2.70 9.11
C THR A 189 17.02 -3.84 9.03
N PRO A 190 17.77 -3.99 7.92
CA PRO A 190 18.87 -4.96 7.85
C PRO A 190 19.95 -4.76 8.93
N GLU A 191 20.12 -3.52 9.42
CA GLU A 191 21.11 -3.15 10.43
C GLU A 191 20.64 -3.42 11.86
N GLY A 192 19.33 -3.65 12.07
CA GLY A 192 18.77 -3.97 13.39
C GLY A 192 17.36 -3.44 13.60
N GLU A 193 16.87 -3.60 14.82
CA GLU A 193 15.58 -3.03 15.25
C GLU A 193 15.79 -1.72 16.00
N MET A 194 14.87 -0.79 15.83
CA MET A 194 14.90 0.51 16.50
C MET A 194 13.50 1.00 16.80
N TYR A 195 13.39 1.78 17.87
CA TYR A 195 12.13 2.33 18.36
C TYR A 195 12.14 3.86 18.28
N GLY A 196 10.96 4.45 18.08
CA GLY A 196 10.85 5.89 17.87
C GLY A 196 9.57 6.32 17.16
N THR A 197 9.51 7.61 16.79
CA THR A 197 8.34 8.23 16.16
C THR A 197 8.54 8.39 14.66
N ALA A 198 7.56 7.94 13.88
CA ALA A 198 7.47 8.23 12.45
C ALA A 198 6.95 9.66 12.23
N LEU A 199 7.78 10.56 11.68
CA LEU A 199 7.48 12.00 11.60
C LEU A 199 6.80 12.44 10.28
N GLY A 200 6.78 11.58 9.27
CA GLY A 200 6.36 11.92 7.92
C GLY A 200 7.32 11.36 6.88
N LEU A 201 7.21 11.80 5.63
CA LEU A 201 8.12 11.41 4.56
C LEU A 201 8.95 12.59 4.06
N ASP A 202 10.18 12.32 3.60
CA ASP A 202 10.98 13.30 2.87
C ASP A 202 10.53 13.44 1.40
N ASN A 203 11.20 14.31 0.64
CA ASN A 203 10.89 14.57 -0.78
C ASN A 203 11.11 13.36 -1.72
N ARG A 204 11.76 12.28 -1.25
CA ARG A 204 11.94 11.02 -1.99
C ARG A 204 10.91 9.97 -1.60
N GLY A 205 10.12 10.23 -0.55
CA GLY A 205 9.18 9.26 0.03
C GLY A 205 9.80 8.37 1.11
N PHE A 206 10.98 8.72 1.63
CA PHE A 206 11.63 7.98 2.72
C PHE A 206 11.06 8.42 4.06
N LEU A 207 10.92 7.47 4.99
CA LEU A 207 10.34 7.74 6.29
C LEU A 207 11.31 8.56 7.15
N ARG A 208 10.90 9.77 7.53
CA ARG A 208 11.58 10.55 8.57
C ARG A 208 11.24 9.91 9.91
N PHE A 209 12.25 9.48 10.64
CA PHE A 209 12.13 8.72 11.86
C PHE A 209 12.96 9.34 12.97
N ARG A 210 12.35 9.61 14.12
CA ARG A 210 13.04 10.10 15.31
C ARG A 210 13.21 8.97 16.31
N LYS A 211 14.46 8.56 16.54
CA LYS A 211 14.84 7.57 17.56
C LYS A 211 14.50 8.07 18.96
N GLU A 212 14.43 7.16 19.92
CA GLU A 212 14.31 7.51 21.35
C GLU A 212 15.44 8.40 21.87
N SER A 213 16.65 8.26 21.30
CA SER A 213 17.79 9.14 21.59
C SER A 213 17.56 10.60 21.17
N GLY A 214 16.49 10.90 20.43
CA GLY A 214 16.21 12.21 19.83
C GLY A 214 16.81 12.40 18.44
N GLU A 215 17.68 11.49 17.98
CA GLU A 215 18.28 11.53 16.64
C GLU A 215 17.23 11.33 15.54
N GLU A 216 17.21 12.22 14.54
CA GLU A 216 16.37 12.08 13.35
C GLU A 216 17.16 11.47 12.19
N ILE A 217 16.58 10.42 11.58
CA ILE A 217 17.14 9.75 10.40
C ILE A 217 16.07 9.60 9.30
N CYS A 218 16.51 9.31 8.08
CA CYS A 218 15.62 8.92 6.98
C CYS A 218 15.80 7.44 6.65
N LEU A 219 14.72 6.66 6.75
CA LEU A 219 14.69 5.26 6.36
C LEU A 219 14.18 5.14 4.93
N SER A 220 15.00 4.59 4.02
CA SER A 220 14.57 4.26 2.66
C SER A 220 13.79 2.94 2.58
N THR A 221 13.98 2.08 3.58
CA THR A 221 13.32 0.78 3.73
C THR A 221 13.30 0.38 5.22
N ALA A 222 12.17 -0.16 5.69
CA ALA A 222 12.07 -0.92 6.93
C ALA A 222 10.77 -1.74 6.91
N GLU A 223 10.67 -2.73 7.80
CA GLU A 223 9.38 -3.26 8.25
C GLU A 223 8.94 -2.43 9.46
N ILE A 224 7.77 -1.80 9.38
CA ILE A 224 7.23 -0.98 10.48
C ILE A 224 6.24 -1.83 11.28
N VAL A 225 6.42 -1.91 12.59
CA VAL A 225 5.51 -2.59 13.50
C VAL A 225 4.85 -1.55 14.40
N HIS A 226 3.52 -1.48 14.33
CA HIS A 226 2.74 -0.64 15.24
C HIS A 226 2.67 -1.33 16.59
N LEU A 227 3.08 -0.61 17.64
CA LEU A 227 3.11 -1.09 19.00
C LEU A 227 1.76 -0.84 19.67
N ARG A 228 1.28 -1.78 20.48
CA ARG A 228 0.05 -1.60 21.28
C ARG A 228 0.40 -0.84 22.56
N ASP A 229 -0.60 -0.30 23.26
CA ASP A 229 -0.38 0.49 24.49
C ASP A 229 0.30 -0.31 25.62
N HIS A 230 0.34 -1.64 25.56
CA HIS A 230 1.10 -2.49 26.49
C HIS A 230 2.57 -2.72 26.09
N ASP A 231 2.96 -2.28 24.90
CA ASP A 231 4.33 -2.42 24.34
C ASP A 231 5.13 -1.10 24.44
N ARG A 232 4.60 -0.08 25.12
CA ARG A 232 5.22 1.22 25.42
C ARG A 232 5.61 1.28 26.89
#